data_AF-A0A8J2N8B4-F1
#
_entry.id   AF-A0A8J2N8B4-F1
#
_cell.length_a   1.000
_cell.length_b   1.000
_cell.length_c   1.000
_cell.angle_alpha   90.00
_cell.angle_beta   90.00
_cell.angle_gamma   90.00
#
_symmetry.space_group_name_H-M   'P 1'
#
loop_
_entity.id
_entity.type
_entity.pdbx_description
1 polymer ?
#
loop_
_entity_poly.entity_id
_entity_poly.type
_entity_poly.pdbx_seq_one_letter_code
_entity_poly.pdbx_strand_id
1 'polypeptide(L)'
;MSAKSLLPTFAVAVSQMAVQAANTVYPTDYIVEHILKLSNYIIDLVGSSNLFGKPELDLYSPSLNTLFARLQKKQVGPSLLPPGFLTVEGIHERIYLRSDQEVADRPLADYEDLYYALVARMQEMHQLLNLRIDSGFNDTTQFVYEGGPSIAEFYNSLSEYWNILNNPSCGKALDDAIREARVQALHYELVWQVENDNMSAEDAHKQLAELYSTNVYSGILGLHFVQDWAPTMIGAYLEQKYRHMLNLEKEEATVKARQERRQAKSRSMREALAGTPAVQKIPDRRRPYAVRKAADNANTRTHIEADHQYLSKEQASVQHSPKYRAELHPGRHHEEHTATIYEQNIAEAEDMLMLLEWQMKTQRVSEYSDYLRAHASQDSQHAVQSSQSSVTDSFVGPFSSTLPRGGNGGVFHHPDMDYSQYMEF
;
A
#
# COMPACT_ATOMS: atom_id res chain seq x y z
N MET A 1 -0.06 33.77 31.52
CA MET A 1 -0.20 32.66 30.54
C MET A 1 1.19 32.08 30.37
N SER A 2 1.42 30.84 30.82
CA SER A 2 2.71 30.17 30.61
C SER A 2 2.88 29.93 29.11
N ALA A 3 4.01 30.31 28.52
CA ALA A 3 4.28 30.03 27.11
C ALA A 3 4.23 28.50 26.91
N LYS A 4 3.28 28.01 26.11
CA LYS A 4 3.20 26.58 25.77
C LYS A 4 4.48 26.22 25.03
N SER A 5 5.30 25.34 25.60
CA SER A 5 6.51 24.87 24.92
C SER A 5 6.14 23.78 23.94
N LEU A 6 5.99 24.15 22.68
CA LEU A 6 5.92 23.21 21.56
C LEU A 6 7.21 22.38 21.48
N LEU A 7 7.11 21.14 20.97
CA LEU A 7 8.30 20.37 20.67
C LEU A 7 9.04 21.07 19.51
N PRO A 8 10.39 21.16 19.55
CA PRO A 8 11.12 21.76 18.45
C PRO A 8 10.85 21.02 17.13
N THR A 9 10.82 21.75 16.02
CA THR A 9 10.67 21.16 14.69
C THR A 9 11.90 20.32 14.36
N PHE A 10 11.70 19.21 13.64
CA PHE A 10 12.83 18.48 13.07
C PHE A 10 13.64 19.36 12.11
N ALA A 11 14.92 19.01 11.93
CA ALA A 11 15.74 19.61 10.89
C ALA A 11 15.08 19.40 9.53
N VAL A 12 15.21 20.41 8.64
CA VAL A 12 14.66 20.35 7.28
C VAL A 12 15.14 19.07 6.60
N ALA A 13 14.22 18.39 5.93
CA ALA A 13 14.51 17.12 5.31
C ALA A 13 15.59 17.25 4.22
N VAL A 14 16.42 16.22 4.07
CA VAL A 14 17.57 16.24 3.19
C VAL A 14 17.12 16.31 1.73
N SER A 15 17.72 17.23 0.97
CA SER A 15 17.40 17.41 -0.44
C SER A 15 18.27 16.51 -1.32
N GLN A 16 17.76 16.21 -2.52
CA GLN A 16 18.52 15.48 -3.54
C GLN A 16 19.87 16.15 -3.83
N MET A 17 19.88 17.47 -3.93
CA MET A 17 21.10 18.24 -4.18
C MET A 17 22.12 18.08 -3.05
N ALA A 18 21.68 18.04 -1.79
CA ALA A 18 22.57 17.82 -0.65
C ALA A 18 23.16 16.41 -0.65
N VAL A 19 22.37 15.39 -1.00
CA VAL A 19 22.84 14.02 -1.15
C VAL A 19 23.86 13.88 -2.27
N GLN A 20 23.59 14.47 -3.44
CA GLN A 20 24.52 14.46 -4.58
C GLN A 20 25.83 15.20 -4.27
N ALA A 21 25.76 16.29 -3.50
CA ALA A 21 26.93 17.07 -3.10
C ALA A 21 27.74 16.43 -1.94
N ALA A 22 27.20 15.41 -1.26
CA ALA A 22 27.89 14.75 -0.17
C ALA A 22 29.11 13.99 -0.68
N ASN A 23 30.28 14.18 -0.06
CA ASN A 23 31.51 13.45 -0.42
C ASN A 23 31.77 12.24 0.46
N THR A 24 31.02 12.12 1.55
CA THR A 24 31.12 11.04 2.53
C THR A 24 29.90 10.14 2.43
N VAL A 25 30.10 8.87 2.77
CA VAL A 25 29.06 7.84 2.73
C VAL A 25 29.08 7.12 4.08
N TYR A 26 27.91 6.91 4.67
CA TYR A 26 27.81 6.12 5.90
C TYR A 26 28.03 4.62 5.61
N PRO A 27 28.59 3.84 6.54
CA PRO A 27 28.68 2.39 6.39
C PRO A 27 27.29 1.76 6.26
N THR A 28 27.12 0.83 5.32
CA THR A 28 25.85 0.13 5.07
C THR A 28 25.29 -0.52 6.33
N ASP A 29 26.10 -1.31 7.03
CA ASP A 29 25.68 -2.06 8.23
C ASP A 29 25.16 -1.12 9.32
N TYR A 30 25.77 0.07 9.45
CA TYR A 30 25.35 1.09 10.40
C TYR A 30 23.94 1.62 10.06
N ILE A 31 23.65 1.87 8.79
CA ILE A 31 22.33 2.35 8.36
C ILE A 31 21.28 1.26 8.57
N VAL A 32 21.57 0.03 8.13
CA VAL A 32 20.68 -1.14 8.30
C VAL A 32 20.32 -1.33 9.76
N GLU A 33 21.33 -1.32 10.64
CA GLU A 33 21.14 -1.45 12.08
C GLU A 33 20.19 -0.38 12.64
N HIS A 34 20.35 0.89 12.24
CA HIS A 34 19.51 1.98 12.72
C HIS A 34 18.09 1.91 12.18
N ILE A 35 17.90 1.57 10.88
CA ILE A 35 16.57 1.38 10.29
C ILE A 35 15.83 0.26 11.03
N LEU A 36 16.48 -0.88 11.26
CA LEU A 36 15.86 -2.03 11.92
C LEU A 36 15.53 -1.76 13.39
N LYS A 37 16.49 -1.20 14.14
CA LYS A 37 16.28 -0.86 15.55
C LYS A 37 15.14 0.13 15.72
N LEU A 38 15.13 1.20 14.92
CA LEU A 38 14.11 2.23 15.02
C LEU A 38 12.74 1.73 14.55
N SER A 39 12.67 0.94 13.47
CA SER A 39 11.42 0.33 13.02
C SER A 39 10.80 -0.53 14.11
N ASN A 40 11.59 -1.43 14.73
CA ASN A 40 11.12 -2.26 15.82
C ASN A 40 10.65 -1.41 17.01
N TYR A 41 11.46 -0.41 17.42
CA TYR A 41 11.13 0.49 18.52
C TYR A 41 9.80 1.24 18.29
N ILE A 42 9.59 1.81 17.11
CA ILE A 42 8.36 2.55 16.77
C ILE A 42 7.16 1.60 16.72
N ILE A 43 7.31 0.40 16.14
CA ILE A 43 6.22 -0.59 16.08
C ILE A 43 5.79 -1.01 17.49
N ASP A 44 6.75 -1.36 18.35
CA ASP A 44 6.49 -1.77 19.74
C ASP A 44 5.82 -0.65 20.54
N LEU A 45 6.29 0.59 20.35
CA LEU A 45 5.75 1.77 21.01
C LEU A 45 4.31 2.08 20.56
N VAL A 46 4.01 2.00 19.26
CA VAL A 46 2.64 2.17 18.74
C VAL A 46 1.73 1.05 19.24
N GLY A 47 2.23 -0.18 19.36
CA GLY A 47 1.48 -1.29 19.94
C GLY A 47 1.18 -1.11 21.44
N SER A 48 2.01 -0.37 22.15
CA SER A 48 1.89 -0.13 23.60
C SER A 48 1.20 1.19 23.97
N SER A 49 1.02 2.10 23.01
CA SER A 49 0.53 3.46 23.26
C SER A 49 -0.83 3.71 22.61
N ASN A 50 -1.71 4.40 23.34
CA ASN A 50 -2.97 4.93 22.80
C ASN A 50 -2.82 6.35 22.21
N LEU A 51 -1.61 6.95 22.26
CA LEU A 51 -1.40 8.32 21.78
C LEU A 51 -1.50 8.44 20.26
N PHE A 52 -1.18 7.37 19.53
CA PHE A 52 -1.08 7.36 18.07
C PHE A 52 -2.27 6.67 17.39
N GLY A 53 -3.39 6.54 18.11
CA GLY A 53 -4.55 5.79 17.64
C GLY A 53 -4.34 4.28 17.70
N LYS A 54 -5.33 3.53 17.19
CA LYS A 54 -5.17 2.07 17.05
C LYS A 54 -4.27 1.81 15.84
N PRO A 55 -3.30 0.88 15.93
CA PRO A 55 -2.53 0.48 14.78
C PRO A 55 -3.49 -0.04 13.70
N GLU A 56 -3.35 0.47 12.48
CA GLU A 56 -4.04 -0.12 11.34
C GLU A 56 -3.49 -1.55 11.14
N LEU A 57 -4.39 -2.53 11.19
CA LEU A 57 -4.06 -3.94 11.01
C LEU A 57 -4.25 -4.39 9.56
N ASP A 58 -4.23 -3.46 8.61
CA ASP A 58 -4.33 -3.83 7.20
C ASP A 58 -3.00 -4.41 6.72
N LEU A 59 -2.97 -5.75 6.64
CA LEU A 59 -1.82 -6.51 6.14
C LEU A 59 -1.54 -6.25 4.65
N TYR A 60 -2.45 -5.58 3.94
CA TYR A 60 -2.36 -5.30 2.51
C TYR A 60 -2.22 -3.80 2.21
N SER A 61 -1.86 -3.00 3.21
CA SER A 61 -1.35 -1.64 3.03
C SER A 61 0.15 -1.59 3.38
N PRO A 62 1.00 -0.87 2.64
CA PRO A 62 2.45 -0.79 2.86
C PRO A 62 2.80 0.13 4.05
N SER A 63 2.23 -0.15 5.22
CA SER A 63 2.58 0.51 6.48
C SER A 63 3.97 0.08 6.97
N LEU A 64 4.57 0.85 7.89
CA LEU A 64 5.83 0.49 8.55
C LEU A 64 5.79 -0.94 9.12
N ASN A 65 4.68 -1.31 9.78
CA ASN A 65 4.50 -2.63 10.35
C ASN A 65 4.44 -3.71 9.27
N THR A 66 3.66 -3.49 8.21
CA THR A 66 3.54 -4.43 7.09
C THR A 66 4.90 -4.65 6.42
N LEU A 67 5.61 -3.57 6.06
CA LEU A 67 6.91 -3.66 5.38
C LEU A 67 7.98 -4.32 6.26
N PHE A 68 8.03 -3.98 7.56
CA PHE A 68 8.93 -4.62 8.51
C PHE A 68 8.63 -6.12 8.68
N ALA A 69 7.35 -6.49 8.82
CA ALA A 69 6.94 -7.89 8.91
C ALA A 69 7.24 -8.67 7.62
N ARG A 70 7.12 -8.05 6.44
CA ARG A 70 7.51 -8.64 5.17
C ARG A 70 9.01 -8.93 5.12
N LEU A 71 9.82 -7.95 5.51
CA LEU A 71 11.27 -8.08 5.58
C LEU A 71 11.67 -9.23 6.53
N GLN A 72 11.07 -9.30 7.72
CA GLN A 72 11.27 -10.40 8.69
C GLN A 72 10.87 -11.78 8.15
N LYS A 73 9.80 -11.85 7.35
CA LYS A 73 9.35 -13.09 6.68
C LYS A 73 10.16 -13.42 5.44
N LYS A 74 11.28 -12.75 5.25
CA LYS A 74 12.19 -12.85 4.12
C LYS A 74 11.56 -12.53 2.75
N GLN A 75 10.41 -11.86 2.73
CA GLN A 75 9.75 -11.47 1.49
C GLN A 75 10.59 -10.38 0.79
N VAL A 76 10.56 -10.40 -0.54
CA VAL A 76 11.17 -9.34 -1.35
C VAL A 76 10.16 -8.21 -1.59
N GLY A 77 10.66 -6.99 -1.77
CA GLY A 77 9.85 -5.86 -2.21
C GLY A 77 9.45 -5.97 -3.69
N PRO A 78 8.70 -4.99 -4.21
CA PRO A 78 8.42 -4.84 -5.64
C PRO A 78 9.68 -4.87 -6.50
N SER A 79 9.50 -5.08 -7.81
CA SER A 79 10.64 -5.11 -8.74
C SER A 79 11.34 -3.76 -8.79
N LEU A 80 12.67 -3.81 -8.90
CA LEU A 80 13.51 -2.64 -9.13
C LEU A 80 13.62 -2.30 -10.63
N LEU A 81 13.05 -3.15 -11.49
CA LEU A 81 13.02 -2.92 -12.93
C LEU A 81 12.10 -1.74 -13.27
N PRO A 82 12.40 -1.00 -14.36
CA PRO A 82 11.50 0.04 -14.87
C PRO A 82 10.11 -0.52 -15.19
N PRO A 83 9.05 0.31 -15.14
CA PRO A 83 7.66 -0.14 -15.37
C PRO A 83 7.45 -0.95 -16.66
N GLY A 84 8.14 -0.61 -17.75
CA GLY A 84 8.02 -1.33 -19.03
C GLY A 84 8.49 -2.79 -19.01
N PHE A 85 9.21 -3.21 -17.97
CA PHE A 85 9.62 -4.61 -17.77
C PHE A 85 8.69 -5.37 -16.82
N LEU A 86 7.68 -4.71 -16.24
CA LEU A 86 6.81 -5.32 -15.25
C LEU A 86 5.63 -5.99 -15.94
N THR A 87 5.65 -7.32 -16.00
CA THR A 87 4.51 -8.13 -16.42
C THR A 87 3.69 -8.60 -15.21
N VAL A 88 2.41 -8.89 -15.41
CA VAL A 88 1.54 -9.42 -14.35
C VAL A 88 2.08 -10.77 -13.84
N GLU A 89 2.57 -11.60 -14.76
CA GLU A 89 3.20 -12.88 -14.47
C GLU A 89 4.45 -12.68 -13.61
N GLY A 90 5.31 -11.72 -13.96
CA GLY A 90 6.52 -11.40 -13.19
C GLY A 90 6.20 -10.90 -11.77
N ILE A 91 5.13 -10.10 -11.61
CA ILE A 91 4.63 -9.68 -10.29
C ILE A 91 4.14 -10.90 -9.50
N HIS A 92 3.39 -11.79 -10.14
CA HIS A 92 2.86 -13.01 -9.54
C HIS A 92 3.99 -13.98 -9.13
N GLU A 93 5.05 -14.14 -9.91
CA GLU A 93 6.20 -14.96 -9.50
C GLU A 93 6.93 -14.34 -8.30
N ARG A 94 7.05 -13.01 -8.29
CA ARG A 94 7.77 -12.27 -7.27
C ARG A 94 7.15 -12.34 -5.88
N ILE A 95 5.82 -12.41 -5.74
CA ILE A 95 5.16 -12.55 -4.42
C ILE A 95 5.57 -13.84 -3.69
N TYR A 96 6.04 -14.86 -4.41
CA TYR A 96 6.53 -16.12 -3.84
C TYR A 96 8.03 -16.12 -3.58
N LEU A 97 8.76 -15.16 -4.15
CA LEU A 97 10.20 -15.07 -3.98
C LEU A 97 10.55 -14.72 -2.53
N ARG A 98 11.53 -15.44 -1.99
CA ARG A 98 12.08 -15.19 -0.65
C ARG A 98 13.58 -15.03 -0.79
N SER A 99 14.13 -14.02 -0.11
CA SER A 99 15.58 -13.92 -0.02
C SER A 99 16.10 -14.99 0.94
N ASP A 100 17.27 -15.54 0.61
CA ASP A 100 18.00 -16.53 1.39
C ASP A 100 18.69 -15.89 2.60
N GLN A 101 19.07 -14.62 2.48
CA GLN A 101 19.76 -13.83 3.51
C GLN A 101 18.86 -13.46 4.69
N GLU A 102 19.47 -13.40 5.87
CA GLU A 102 18.85 -12.87 7.08
C GLU A 102 18.64 -11.36 7.00
N VAL A 103 17.73 -10.86 7.84
CA VAL A 103 17.29 -9.46 7.82
C VAL A 103 18.42 -8.47 8.08
N ALA A 104 19.53 -8.84 8.69
CA ALA A 104 20.66 -7.93 8.93
C ALA A 104 21.73 -7.97 7.81
N ASP A 105 21.71 -9.04 7.00
CA ASP A 105 22.74 -9.30 5.98
C ASP A 105 22.28 -8.92 4.57
N ARG A 106 21.05 -8.40 4.44
CA ARG A 106 20.49 -7.99 3.15
C ARG A 106 21.18 -6.74 2.61
N PRO A 107 21.22 -6.56 1.27
CA PRO A 107 21.76 -5.35 0.67
C PRO A 107 20.95 -4.12 1.10
N LEU A 108 21.61 -2.98 1.24
CA LEU A 108 20.99 -1.73 1.70
C LEU A 108 19.78 -1.31 0.85
N ALA A 109 19.78 -1.63 -0.43
CA ALA A 109 18.67 -1.33 -1.34
C ALA A 109 17.35 -2.00 -0.93
N ASP A 110 17.39 -3.15 -0.25
CA ASP A 110 16.19 -3.85 0.22
C ASP A 110 15.45 -3.09 1.34
N TYR A 111 16.10 -2.09 1.94
CA TYR A 111 15.53 -1.26 3.00
C TYR A 111 14.98 0.07 2.50
N GLU A 112 14.99 0.35 1.18
CA GLU A 112 14.46 1.58 0.58
C GLU A 112 13.02 1.86 1.08
N ASP A 113 12.13 0.89 0.94
CA ASP A 113 10.71 1.06 1.27
C ASP A 113 10.47 1.17 2.77
N LEU A 114 11.26 0.44 3.57
CA LEU A 114 11.20 0.52 5.03
C LEU A 114 11.69 1.90 5.51
N TYR A 115 12.75 2.43 4.89
CA TYR A 115 13.27 3.76 5.16
C TYR A 115 12.21 4.85 4.88
N TYR A 116 11.51 4.79 3.73
CA TYR A 116 10.41 5.72 3.45
C TYR A 116 9.32 5.66 4.53
N ALA A 117 8.81 4.46 4.82
CA ALA A 117 7.75 4.28 5.80
C ALA A 117 8.17 4.74 7.21
N LEU A 118 9.44 4.54 7.56
CA LEU A 118 10.01 4.95 8.82
C LEU A 118 10.08 6.48 8.96
N VAL A 119 10.63 7.16 7.96
CA VAL A 119 10.74 8.63 7.92
C VAL A 119 9.35 9.27 7.96
N ALA A 120 8.40 8.76 7.17
CA ALA A 120 7.01 9.22 7.19
C ALA A 120 6.38 9.05 8.57
N ARG A 121 6.57 7.89 9.20
CA ARG A 121 5.98 7.60 10.52
C ARG A 121 6.56 8.48 11.62
N MET A 122 7.87 8.75 11.59
CA MET A 122 8.51 9.66 12.56
C MET A 122 7.92 11.08 12.48
N GLN A 123 7.74 11.61 11.28
CA GLN A 123 7.14 12.93 11.08
C GLN A 123 5.66 12.95 11.51
N GLU A 124 4.89 11.93 11.15
CA GLU A 124 3.47 11.81 11.56
C GLU A 124 3.34 11.80 13.10
N MET A 125 4.18 11.02 13.79
CA MET A 125 4.20 10.97 15.25
C MET A 125 4.56 12.33 15.87
N HIS A 126 5.55 13.04 15.30
CA HIS A 126 5.91 14.39 15.75
C HIS A 126 4.76 15.39 15.58
N GLN A 127 4.11 15.39 14.41
CA GLN A 127 2.96 16.26 14.12
C GLN A 127 1.80 15.98 15.09
N LEU A 128 1.49 14.70 15.35
CA LEU A 128 0.42 14.33 16.26
C LEU A 128 0.74 14.71 17.71
N LEU A 129 1.99 14.56 18.16
CA LEU A 129 2.40 14.99 19.50
C LEU A 129 2.24 16.50 19.67
N ASN A 130 2.70 17.29 18.69
CA ASN A 130 2.53 18.74 18.71
C ASN A 130 1.05 19.14 18.74
N LEU A 131 0.21 18.52 17.91
CA LEU A 131 -1.23 18.78 17.91
C LEU A 131 -1.87 18.52 19.27
N ARG A 132 -1.48 17.43 19.93
CA ARG A 132 -2.00 17.05 21.27
C ARG A 132 -1.52 18.00 22.37
N ILE A 133 -0.26 18.44 22.32
CA ILE A 133 0.31 19.43 23.25
C ILE A 133 -0.38 20.79 23.05
N ASP A 134 -0.51 21.25 21.81
CA ASP A 134 -1.15 22.53 21.49
C ASP A 134 -2.60 22.58 21.95
N SER A 135 -3.32 21.47 21.76
CA SER A 135 -4.70 21.31 22.20
C SER A 135 -4.83 21.17 23.72
N GLY A 136 -3.73 20.99 24.46
CA GLY A 136 -3.73 20.79 25.91
C GLY A 136 -4.20 19.40 26.36
N PHE A 137 -4.27 18.43 25.45
CA PHE A 137 -4.58 17.04 25.80
C PHE A 137 -3.40 16.37 26.51
N ASN A 138 -2.19 16.80 26.20
CA ASN A 138 -0.97 16.23 26.75
C ASN A 138 0.04 17.32 27.17
N ASP A 139 0.94 16.96 28.08
CA ASP A 139 2.11 17.75 28.46
C ASP A 139 3.38 16.96 28.11
N THR A 140 4.47 17.65 27.81
CA THR A 140 5.79 17.11 27.50
C THR A 140 6.33 16.14 28.56
N THR A 141 5.93 16.31 29.83
CA THR A 141 6.32 15.43 30.95
C THR A 141 5.48 14.18 31.07
N GLN A 142 4.36 14.05 30.33
CA GLN A 142 3.52 12.86 30.38
C GLN A 142 4.18 11.70 29.64
N PHE A 143 3.92 10.49 30.11
CA PHE A 143 4.44 9.26 29.51
C PHE A 143 3.68 8.90 28.22
N VAL A 144 4.42 8.36 27.24
CA VAL A 144 3.86 7.89 25.96
C VAL A 144 2.96 6.67 26.16
N TYR A 145 3.31 5.81 27.11
CA TYR A 145 2.53 4.68 27.62
C TYR A 145 2.92 4.41 29.08
N GLU A 146 2.16 3.58 29.80
CA GLU A 146 2.43 3.29 31.22
C GLU A 146 3.82 2.66 31.40
N GLY A 147 4.69 3.33 32.17
CA GLY A 147 6.08 2.91 32.38
C GLY A 147 7.03 3.17 31.20
N GLY A 148 6.57 3.85 30.15
CA GLY A 148 7.37 4.25 28.99
C GLY A 148 8.12 5.58 29.17
N PRO A 149 8.78 6.08 28.12
CA PRO A 149 9.43 7.40 28.14
C PRO A 149 8.38 8.52 28.23
N SER A 150 8.79 9.65 28.79
CA SER A 150 8.04 10.90 28.65
C SER A 150 8.00 11.34 27.18
N ILE A 151 7.01 12.18 26.81
CA ILE A 151 6.90 12.73 25.46
C ILE A 151 8.17 13.50 25.07
N ALA A 152 8.78 14.23 26.02
CA ALA A 152 10.06 14.92 25.80
C ALA A 152 11.22 13.96 25.52
N GLU A 153 11.37 12.88 26.30
CA GLU A 153 12.41 11.86 26.09
C GLU A 153 12.21 11.10 24.78
N PHE A 154 10.96 10.78 24.46
CA PHE A 154 10.62 10.15 23.18
C PHE A 154 10.95 11.07 22.01
N TYR A 155 10.61 12.36 22.10
CA TYR A 155 10.97 13.35 21.09
C TYR A 155 12.49 13.45 20.89
N ASN A 156 13.26 13.49 21.98
CA ASN A 156 14.72 13.54 21.89
C ASN A 156 15.27 12.31 21.15
N SER A 157 14.74 11.13 21.48
CA SER A 157 15.10 9.88 20.79
C SER A 157 14.76 9.96 19.30
N LEU A 158 13.55 10.39 18.94
CA LEU A 158 13.16 10.58 17.54
C LEU A 158 14.05 11.58 16.81
N SER A 159 14.43 12.68 17.48
CA SER A 159 15.29 13.72 16.91
C SER A 159 16.70 13.18 16.63
N GLU A 160 17.26 12.37 17.53
CA GLU A 160 18.54 11.70 17.31
C GLU A 160 18.52 10.80 16.08
N TYR A 161 17.51 9.95 15.96
CA TYR A 161 17.35 9.10 14.77
C TYR A 161 17.07 9.91 13.51
N TRP A 162 16.30 11.00 13.61
CA TRP A 162 16.04 11.88 12.49
C TRP A 162 17.34 12.47 11.96
N ASN A 163 18.23 12.93 12.84
CA ASN A 163 19.52 13.50 12.44
C ASN A 163 20.43 12.47 11.75
N ILE A 164 20.33 11.19 12.12
CA ILE A 164 21.09 10.10 11.47
C ILE A 164 20.52 9.83 10.07
N LEU A 165 19.22 9.57 9.97
CA LEU A 165 18.56 9.20 8.72
C LEU A 165 18.49 10.36 7.72
N ASN A 166 18.38 11.59 8.22
CA ASN A 166 18.33 12.83 7.45
C ASN A 166 19.74 13.39 7.13
N ASN A 167 20.81 12.64 7.41
CA ASN A 167 22.16 13.05 7.07
C ASN A 167 22.41 12.87 5.55
N PRO A 168 23.00 13.86 4.84
CA PRO A 168 23.36 13.70 3.43
C PRO A 168 24.22 12.47 3.11
N SER A 169 25.09 12.05 4.03
CA SER A 169 25.94 10.86 3.87
C SER A 169 25.15 9.55 3.98
N CYS A 170 24.08 9.54 4.78
CA CYS A 170 23.14 8.41 4.86
C CYS A 170 22.31 8.33 3.59
N GLY A 171 21.75 9.47 3.15
CA GLY A 171 21.01 9.57 1.90
C GLY A 171 21.85 9.15 0.69
N LYS A 172 23.15 9.50 0.67
CA LYS A 172 24.08 9.10 -0.39
C LYS A 172 24.31 7.59 -0.42
N ALA A 173 24.56 6.97 0.73
CA ALA A 173 24.72 5.52 0.82
C ALA A 173 23.49 4.77 0.29
N LEU A 174 22.29 5.21 0.67
CA LEU A 174 21.03 4.67 0.18
C LEU A 174 20.86 4.90 -1.33
N ASP A 175 21.09 6.12 -1.82
CA ASP A 175 20.98 6.47 -3.24
C ASP A 175 21.93 5.62 -4.11
N ASP A 176 23.19 5.49 -3.71
CA ASP A 176 24.20 4.69 -4.42
C ASP A 176 23.81 3.20 -4.42
N ALA A 177 23.40 2.65 -3.27
CA ALA A 177 22.99 1.25 -3.17
C ALA A 177 21.74 0.94 -4.01
N ILE A 178 20.75 1.83 -4.04
CA ILE A 178 19.52 1.67 -4.84
C ILE A 178 19.87 1.73 -6.34
N ARG A 179 20.73 2.66 -6.76
CA ARG A 179 21.20 2.75 -8.15
C ARG A 179 21.92 1.47 -8.56
N GLU A 180 22.82 0.98 -7.71
CA GLU A 180 23.54 -0.27 -7.96
C GLU A 180 22.58 -1.46 -8.08
N ALA A 181 21.63 -1.61 -7.16
CA ALA A 181 20.65 -2.69 -7.20
C ALA A 181 19.76 -2.62 -8.46
N ARG A 182 19.41 -1.41 -8.93
CA ARG A 182 18.67 -1.21 -10.19
C ARG A 182 19.51 -1.59 -11.42
N VAL A 183 20.80 -1.22 -11.45
CA VAL A 183 21.75 -1.68 -12.49
C VAL A 183 21.82 -3.20 -12.52
N GLN A 184 21.98 -3.83 -11.35
CA GLN A 184 22.07 -5.29 -11.26
C GLN A 184 20.77 -5.96 -11.71
N ALA A 185 19.60 -5.43 -11.31
CA ALA A 185 18.31 -5.94 -11.76
C ALA A 185 18.18 -5.86 -13.29
N LEU A 186 18.52 -4.71 -13.89
CA LEU A 186 18.52 -4.53 -15.35
C LEU A 186 19.48 -5.51 -16.04
N HIS A 187 20.68 -5.70 -15.49
CA HIS A 187 21.62 -6.69 -16.03
C HIS A 187 20.99 -8.09 -16.06
N TYR A 188 20.44 -8.56 -14.93
CA TYR A 188 19.85 -9.90 -14.85
C TYR A 188 18.67 -10.06 -15.81
N GLU A 189 17.85 -9.03 -15.96
CA GLU A 189 16.74 -9.02 -16.92
C GLU A 189 17.25 -9.14 -18.36
N LEU A 190 18.28 -8.38 -18.75
CA LEU A 190 18.86 -8.47 -20.10
C LEU A 190 19.43 -9.86 -20.38
N VAL A 191 20.12 -10.46 -19.40
CA VAL A 191 20.63 -11.84 -19.53
C VAL A 191 19.46 -12.82 -19.71
N TRP A 192 18.42 -12.70 -18.89
CA TRP A 192 17.24 -13.54 -18.99
C TRP A 192 16.53 -13.39 -20.34
N GLN A 193 16.43 -12.18 -20.89
CA GLN A 193 15.84 -11.96 -22.22
C GLN A 193 16.64 -12.61 -23.35
N VAL A 194 17.98 -12.63 -23.24
CA VAL A 194 18.84 -13.34 -24.20
C VAL A 194 18.69 -14.86 -24.08
N GLU A 195 18.65 -15.39 -22.85
CA GLU A 195 18.52 -16.83 -22.61
C GLU A 195 17.20 -17.42 -23.12
N ASN A 196 16.14 -16.59 -23.18
CA ASN A 196 14.83 -16.97 -23.69
C ASN A 196 14.60 -16.59 -25.17
N ASP A 197 15.66 -16.24 -25.91
CA ASP A 197 15.60 -15.81 -27.32
C ASP A 197 14.66 -14.59 -27.57
N ASN A 198 14.37 -13.80 -26.53
CA ASN A 198 13.55 -12.59 -26.60
C ASN A 198 14.38 -11.36 -27.02
N MET A 199 15.70 -11.42 -26.88
CA MET A 199 16.63 -10.37 -27.30
C MET A 199 17.84 -10.98 -28.00
N SER A 200 18.32 -10.32 -29.06
CA SER A 200 19.57 -10.73 -29.71
C SER A 200 20.78 -10.45 -28.81
N ALA A 201 21.81 -11.29 -28.90
CA ALA A 201 23.04 -11.10 -28.13
C ALA A 201 23.75 -9.77 -28.47
N GLU A 202 23.61 -9.27 -29.70
CA GLU A 202 24.17 -7.99 -30.14
C GLU A 202 23.45 -6.80 -29.47
N ASP A 203 22.12 -6.84 -29.42
CA ASP A 203 21.31 -5.81 -28.75
C ASP A 203 21.56 -5.80 -27.25
N ALA A 204 21.64 -6.97 -26.62
CA ALA A 204 21.96 -7.08 -25.21
C ALA A 204 23.35 -6.54 -24.88
N HIS A 205 24.36 -6.83 -25.72
CA HIS A 205 25.70 -6.27 -25.55
C HIS A 205 25.70 -4.74 -25.65
N LYS A 206 24.93 -4.18 -26.58
CA LYS A 206 24.78 -2.73 -26.71
C LYS A 206 24.12 -2.10 -25.48
N GLN A 207 23.04 -2.70 -24.97
CA GLN A 207 22.36 -2.20 -23.77
C GLN A 207 23.22 -2.33 -22.51
N LEU A 208 23.95 -3.44 -22.35
CA LEU A 208 24.91 -3.61 -21.25
C LEU A 208 26.06 -2.60 -21.35
N ALA A 209 26.58 -2.31 -22.55
CA ALA A 209 27.60 -1.30 -22.74
C ALA A 209 27.10 0.11 -22.37
N GLU A 210 25.84 0.42 -22.61
CA GLU A 210 25.20 1.67 -22.18
C GLU A 210 25.07 1.72 -20.65
N LEU A 211 24.59 0.62 -20.04
CA LEU A 211 24.42 0.47 -18.60
C LEU A 211 25.73 0.64 -17.82
N TYR A 212 26.84 0.16 -18.36
CA TYR A 212 28.19 0.25 -17.76
C TYR A 212 29.06 1.36 -18.36
N SER A 213 28.47 2.34 -19.04
CA SER A 213 29.21 3.48 -19.58
C SER A 213 29.90 4.30 -18.47
N THR A 214 30.85 5.18 -18.80
CA THR A 214 31.66 5.94 -17.83
C THR A 214 30.82 6.72 -16.81
N ASN A 215 29.56 7.00 -17.12
CA ASN A 215 28.56 7.49 -16.17
C ASN A 215 27.51 6.40 -15.88
N VAL A 216 27.93 5.28 -15.27
CA VAL A 216 27.11 4.07 -14.99
C VAL A 216 25.74 4.42 -14.40
N TYR A 217 25.66 5.47 -13.58
CA TYR A 217 24.43 5.88 -12.91
C TYR A 217 23.67 7.03 -13.59
N SER A 218 24.15 7.53 -14.74
CA SER A 218 23.46 8.58 -15.48
C SER A 218 22.12 8.07 -16.00
N GLY A 219 21.02 8.68 -15.55
CA GLY A 219 19.67 8.31 -15.95
C GLY A 219 19.04 7.21 -15.10
N ILE A 220 19.82 6.46 -14.32
CA ILE A 220 19.27 5.51 -13.35
C ILE A 220 18.77 6.30 -12.15
N LEU A 221 17.49 6.18 -11.84
CA LEU A 221 16.93 6.81 -10.65
C LEU A 221 17.51 6.09 -9.42
N GLY A 222 17.95 6.84 -8.41
CA GLY A 222 18.32 6.29 -7.11
C GLY A 222 17.19 6.44 -6.11
N LEU A 223 17.51 6.96 -4.93
CA LEU A 223 16.53 7.32 -3.91
C LEU A 223 15.56 8.36 -4.49
N HIS A 224 14.27 8.12 -4.29
CA HIS A 224 13.19 9.01 -4.71
C HIS A 224 12.94 10.08 -3.64
N PHE A 225 13.30 11.32 -3.95
CA PHE A 225 13.15 12.45 -3.03
C PHE A 225 11.72 13.02 -3.11
N VAL A 226 10.83 12.47 -2.28
CA VAL A 226 9.46 12.97 -2.11
C VAL A 226 9.50 14.36 -1.48
N GLN A 227 8.73 15.31 -2.02
CA GLN A 227 8.73 16.70 -1.56
C GLN A 227 8.51 16.80 -0.05
N ASP A 228 9.46 17.43 0.64
CA ASP A 228 9.51 17.64 2.10
C ASP A 228 9.37 16.37 2.95
N TRP A 229 9.48 15.19 2.33
CA TRP A 229 9.25 13.90 2.96
C TRP A 229 7.88 13.81 3.65
N ALA A 230 6.89 14.56 3.15
CA ALA A 230 5.57 14.64 3.76
C ALA A 230 4.93 13.24 3.91
N PRO A 231 4.40 12.87 5.09
CA PRO A 231 3.95 11.49 5.33
C PRO A 231 2.87 11.01 4.37
N THR A 232 1.95 11.91 3.97
CA THR A 232 0.88 11.62 3.01
C THR A 232 1.40 11.32 1.61
N MET A 233 2.43 12.05 1.16
CA MET A 233 3.04 11.85 -0.15
C MET A 233 3.85 10.56 -0.19
N ILE A 234 4.58 10.25 0.88
CA ILE A 234 5.29 8.98 1.01
C ILE A 234 4.29 7.82 1.06
N GLY A 235 3.20 7.95 1.82
CA GLY A 235 2.14 6.95 1.88
C GLY A 235 1.54 6.68 0.50
N ALA A 236 1.19 7.72 -0.25
CA ALA A 236 0.68 7.58 -1.62
C ALA A 236 1.68 6.91 -2.57
N TYR A 237 2.96 7.28 -2.46
CA TYR A 237 4.04 6.68 -3.24
C TYR A 237 4.18 5.17 -2.96
N LEU A 238 4.22 4.79 -1.68
CA LEU A 238 4.31 3.38 -1.27
C LEU A 238 3.06 2.59 -1.67
N GLU A 239 1.86 3.15 -1.47
CA GLU A 239 0.60 2.54 -1.90
C GLU A 239 0.60 2.27 -3.40
N GLN A 240 1.04 3.23 -4.22
CA GLN A 240 1.16 3.03 -5.67
C GLN A 240 2.18 1.94 -6.00
N LYS A 241 3.38 1.98 -5.40
CA LYS A 241 4.46 1.01 -5.63
C LYS A 241 4.05 -0.43 -5.27
N TYR A 242 3.26 -0.60 -4.22
CA TYR A 242 2.84 -1.90 -3.71
C TYR A 242 1.46 -2.37 -4.22
N ARG A 243 0.69 -1.50 -4.88
CA ARG A 243 -0.71 -1.74 -5.25
C ARG A 243 -0.94 -3.10 -5.90
N HIS A 244 -0.24 -3.40 -6.98
CA HIS A 244 -0.45 -4.65 -7.73
C HIS A 244 -0.04 -5.87 -6.91
N MET A 245 1.12 -5.79 -6.25
CA MET A 245 1.66 -6.90 -5.45
C MET A 245 0.77 -7.25 -4.25
N LEU A 246 0.36 -6.27 -3.45
CA LEU A 246 -0.46 -6.50 -2.26
C LEU A 246 -1.91 -6.87 -2.61
N ASN A 247 -2.47 -6.35 -3.71
CA ASN A 247 -3.77 -6.78 -4.19
C ASN A 247 -3.76 -8.25 -4.61
N LEU A 248 -2.73 -8.69 -5.31
CA LEU A 248 -2.58 -10.08 -5.72
C LEU A 248 -2.44 -11.02 -4.51
N GLU A 249 -1.61 -10.65 -3.53
CA GLU A 249 -1.50 -11.39 -2.27
C GLU A 249 -2.84 -11.45 -1.50
N LYS A 250 -3.61 -10.35 -1.51
CA LYS A 250 -4.94 -10.29 -0.90
C LYS A 250 -5.91 -11.23 -1.60
N GLU A 251 -5.93 -11.24 -2.92
CA GLU A 251 -6.75 -12.15 -3.72
C GLU A 251 -6.41 -13.61 -3.42
N GLU A 252 -5.12 -13.98 -3.43
CA GLU A 252 -4.68 -15.33 -3.09
C GLU A 252 -5.07 -15.76 -1.68
N ALA A 253 -4.89 -14.87 -0.70
CA ALA A 253 -5.31 -15.14 0.67
C ALA A 253 -6.83 -15.37 0.77
N THR A 254 -7.64 -14.62 0.01
CA THR A 254 -9.10 -14.85 -0.01
C THR A 254 -9.48 -16.17 -0.69
N VAL A 255 -8.80 -16.55 -1.77
CA VAL A 255 -9.01 -17.83 -2.45
C VAL A 255 -8.64 -18.99 -1.53
N LYS A 256 -7.47 -18.91 -0.89
CA LYS A 256 -7.00 -19.91 0.08
C LYS A 256 -7.96 -20.04 1.26
N ALA A 257 -8.41 -18.94 1.86
CA ALA A 257 -9.38 -18.98 2.96
C ALA A 257 -10.71 -19.61 2.54
N ARG A 258 -11.18 -19.38 1.31
CA ARG A 258 -12.39 -20.05 0.76
C ARG A 258 -12.16 -21.55 0.60
N GLN A 259 -11.00 -21.97 0.11
CA GLN A 259 -10.65 -23.38 -0.06
C GLN A 259 -10.57 -24.10 1.30
N GLU A 260 -9.92 -23.50 2.30
CA GLU A 260 -9.83 -24.05 3.65
C GLU A 260 -11.22 -24.20 4.29
N ARG A 261 -12.12 -23.22 4.12
CA ARG A 261 -13.52 -23.34 4.59
C ARG A 261 -14.26 -24.50 3.91
N ARG A 262 -14.06 -24.70 2.61
CA ARG A 262 -14.67 -25.83 1.87
C ARG A 262 -14.13 -27.18 2.38
N GLN A 263 -12.82 -27.27 2.64
CA GLN A 263 -12.20 -28.48 3.19
C GLN A 263 -12.63 -28.75 4.64
N ALA A 264 -12.74 -27.72 5.48
CA ALA A 264 -13.23 -27.86 6.85
C ALA A 264 -14.69 -28.36 6.87
N LYS A 265 -15.54 -27.83 5.98
CA LYS A 265 -16.92 -28.28 5.83
C LYS A 265 -17.02 -29.73 5.36
N SER A 266 -16.20 -30.15 4.39
CA SER A 266 -16.21 -31.54 3.91
C SER A 266 -15.69 -32.52 4.96
N ARG A 267 -14.67 -32.14 5.75
CA ARG A 267 -14.18 -32.92 6.89
C ARG A 267 -15.26 -33.07 7.97
N SER A 268 -15.89 -31.95 8.37
CA SER A 268 -16.97 -31.96 9.37
C SER A 268 -18.16 -32.84 8.92
N MET A 269 -18.54 -32.81 7.64
CA MET A 269 -19.60 -33.68 7.10
C MET A 269 -19.21 -35.17 7.14
N ARG A 270 -17.95 -35.50 6.85
CA ARG A 270 -17.45 -36.88 6.92
C ARG A 270 -17.41 -37.40 8.35
N GLU A 271 -16.99 -36.58 9.30
CA GLU A 271 -17.00 -36.91 10.73
C GLU A 271 -18.42 -37.11 11.26
N ALA A 272 -19.37 -36.25 10.85
CA ALA A 272 -20.78 -36.41 11.22
C ALA A 272 -21.38 -37.73 10.70
N LEU A 273 -21.03 -38.16 9.48
CA LEU A 273 -21.47 -39.44 8.93
C LEU A 273 -20.82 -40.65 9.59
N ALA A 274 -19.54 -40.55 9.96
CA ALA A 274 -18.81 -41.61 10.68
C ALA A 274 -19.25 -41.74 12.15
N GLY A 275 -19.73 -40.66 12.76
CA GLY A 275 -20.19 -40.60 14.15
C GLY A 275 -21.61 -41.09 14.37
N THR A 276 -22.38 -41.39 13.32
CA THR A 276 -23.67 -42.10 13.49
C THR A 276 -23.36 -43.53 13.95
N PRO A 277 -23.60 -43.90 15.22
CA PRO A 277 -23.39 -45.27 15.66
C PRO A 277 -24.23 -46.15 14.76
N ALA A 278 -23.65 -47.25 14.26
CA ALA A 278 -24.34 -48.23 13.44
C ALA A 278 -25.65 -48.60 14.14
N VAL A 279 -26.74 -47.94 13.74
CA VAL A 279 -28.07 -48.24 14.25
C VAL A 279 -28.30 -49.68 13.86
N GLN A 280 -28.29 -50.53 14.89
CA GLN A 280 -28.59 -51.94 14.80
C GLN A 280 -29.77 -52.09 13.86
N LYS A 281 -29.59 -52.91 12.82
CA LYS A 281 -30.61 -53.29 11.84
C LYS A 281 -31.92 -53.59 12.57
N ILE A 282 -32.81 -52.60 12.65
CA ILE A 282 -34.18 -52.83 13.10
C ILE A 282 -34.83 -53.63 11.96
N PRO A 283 -35.31 -54.85 12.23
CA PRO A 283 -35.81 -55.74 11.20
C PRO A 283 -37.05 -55.14 10.53
N ASP A 284 -37.13 -55.36 9.23
CA ASP A 284 -38.23 -55.07 8.32
C ASP A 284 -39.60 -55.13 8.98
N ARG A 285 -40.16 -53.96 9.30
CA ARG A 285 -41.59 -53.82 9.51
C ARG A 285 -42.21 -53.25 8.24
N ARG A 286 -42.54 -54.18 7.35
CA ARG A 286 -43.47 -54.01 6.22
C ARG A 286 -44.51 -52.94 6.52
N ARG A 287 -44.47 -51.81 5.81
CA ARG A 287 -45.63 -50.94 5.66
C ARG A 287 -46.20 -51.13 4.25
N PRO A 288 -47.50 -51.44 4.14
CA PRO A 288 -48.12 -51.77 2.89
C PRO A 288 -48.41 -50.51 2.07
N TYR A 289 -48.39 -50.74 0.76
CA TYR A 289 -49.01 -49.94 -0.27
C TYR A 289 -50.33 -49.27 0.18
N ALA A 290 -50.39 -47.95 0.03
CA ALA A 290 -51.64 -47.24 -0.21
C ALA A 290 -51.46 -46.38 -1.46
N VAL A 291 -51.81 -46.99 -2.58
CA VAL A 291 -52.28 -46.30 -3.79
C VAL A 291 -53.42 -45.37 -3.38
N ARG A 292 -53.31 -44.06 -3.66
CA ARG A 292 -54.40 -43.27 -4.28
C ARG A 292 -54.04 -41.81 -4.53
N LYS A 293 -54.48 -41.39 -5.71
CA LYS A 293 -54.81 -40.04 -6.21
C LYS A 293 -53.68 -39.20 -6.79
N ALA A 294 -53.54 -39.40 -8.10
CA ALA A 294 -53.55 -38.31 -9.07
C ALA A 294 -54.67 -37.30 -8.78
N ALA A 295 -54.31 -36.02 -8.73
CA ALA A 295 -54.95 -34.91 -9.45
C ALA A 295 -54.27 -33.60 -9.02
N ASP A 296 -53.90 -32.80 -10.02
CA ASP A 296 -53.67 -31.37 -9.96
C ASP A 296 -52.51 -30.83 -9.12
N ASN A 297 -51.36 -30.66 -9.78
CA ASN A 297 -50.83 -29.32 -10.01
C ASN A 297 -49.75 -29.39 -11.10
N ALA A 298 -50.23 -29.39 -12.33
CA ALA A 298 -49.48 -28.94 -13.49
C ALA A 298 -49.42 -27.40 -13.42
N ASN A 299 -48.41 -26.84 -12.76
CA ASN A 299 -47.77 -25.63 -13.27
C ASN A 299 -46.45 -25.38 -12.54
N THR A 300 -45.47 -24.88 -13.29
CA THR A 300 -44.16 -24.36 -12.82
C THR A 300 -42.99 -25.34 -12.81
N ARG A 301 -42.67 -25.95 -13.96
CA ARG A 301 -41.27 -26.29 -14.30
C ARG A 301 -41.05 -26.53 -15.79
N THR A 302 -40.94 -25.44 -16.53
CA THR A 302 -40.24 -25.39 -17.82
C THR A 302 -39.37 -24.15 -17.80
N HIS A 303 -38.14 -24.26 -17.31
CA HIS A 303 -36.98 -23.64 -17.97
C HIS A 303 -35.69 -24.05 -17.27
N ILE A 304 -34.68 -24.34 -18.10
CA ILE A 304 -33.25 -24.47 -17.78
C ILE A 304 -32.80 -25.88 -17.37
N GLU A 305 -32.78 -26.77 -18.36
CA GLU A 305 -31.71 -27.75 -18.55
C GLU A 305 -31.19 -27.56 -19.99
N ALA A 306 -30.14 -26.75 -20.12
CA ALA A 306 -29.17 -26.86 -21.19
C ALA A 306 -27.81 -26.72 -20.48
N ASP A 307 -26.87 -27.55 -20.89
CA ASP A 307 -25.48 -27.63 -20.40
C ASP A 307 -25.30 -28.33 -19.05
N HIS A 308 -25.18 -29.66 -19.09
CA HIS A 308 -24.11 -30.39 -18.41
C HIS A 308 -24.14 -31.87 -18.82
N GLN A 309 -23.74 -32.14 -20.07
CA GLN A 309 -23.16 -33.43 -20.45
C GLN A 309 -21.70 -33.19 -20.76
N TYR A 310 -20.80 -33.53 -19.82
CA TYR A 310 -19.47 -34.11 -20.07
C TYR A 310 -18.77 -34.25 -18.72
N LEU A 311 -19.02 -35.36 -18.03
CA LEU A 311 -18.18 -35.87 -16.96
C LEU A 311 -18.53 -37.35 -16.76
N SER A 312 -17.76 -38.22 -17.42
CA SER A 312 -17.72 -39.63 -17.09
C SER A 312 -16.27 -40.07 -17.01
N LYS A 313 -15.88 -40.37 -15.76
CA LYS A 313 -15.03 -41.48 -15.32
C LYS A 313 -13.81 -41.85 -16.18
N GLU A 314 -12.65 -41.78 -15.55
CA GLU A 314 -11.82 -42.98 -15.37
C GLU A 314 -10.88 -42.83 -14.17
N GLN A 315 -10.94 -43.82 -13.27
CA GLN A 315 -9.94 -44.08 -12.24
C GLN A 315 -9.23 -45.38 -12.58
N ALA A 316 -7.91 -45.34 -12.38
CA ALA A 316 -7.02 -46.41 -11.90
C ALA A 316 -6.13 -47.15 -12.93
N SER A 317 -4.83 -46.90 -12.75
CA SER A 317 -3.76 -47.90 -12.51
C SER A 317 -2.68 -48.09 -13.59
N VAL A 318 -1.46 -48.25 -13.07
CA VAL A 318 -0.26 -48.89 -13.63
C VAL A 318 0.71 -48.03 -14.47
N GLN A 319 1.86 -47.77 -13.83
CA GLN A 319 3.23 -47.80 -14.35
C GLN A 319 3.41 -47.86 -15.88
N HIS A 320 3.98 -46.80 -16.46
CA HIS A 320 5.19 -46.88 -17.29
C HIS A 320 5.62 -45.46 -17.71
N SER A 321 6.88 -45.13 -17.46
CA SER A 321 7.57 -43.94 -17.97
C SER A 321 8.00 -44.21 -19.43
N PRO A 322 7.56 -43.42 -20.42
CA PRO A 322 8.19 -43.41 -21.73
C PRO A 322 9.26 -42.32 -21.79
N LYS A 323 10.47 -42.73 -22.16
CA LYS A 323 11.51 -41.84 -22.67
C LYS A 323 10.97 -41.09 -23.89
N TYR A 324 10.81 -39.78 -23.78
CA TYR A 324 10.62 -38.92 -24.95
C TYR A 324 11.98 -38.45 -25.46
N ARG A 325 12.26 -38.83 -26.71
CA ARG A 325 13.31 -38.28 -27.56
C ARG A 325 12.57 -37.33 -28.52
N ALA A 326 12.82 -36.03 -28.41
CA ALA A 326 12.24 -35.06 -29.33
C ALA A 326 13.12 -34.98 -30.57
N GLU A 327 12.55 -35.38 -31.71
CA GLU A 327 13.07 -35.13 -33.05
C GLU A 327 12.65 -33.72 -33.47
N LEU A 328 13.60 -32.96 -34.02
CA LEU A 328 13.40 -31.62 -34.57
C LEU A 328 12.58 -31.70 -35.87
N HIS A 329 11.42 -31.05 -35.90
CA HIS A 329 10.70 -30.74 -37.14
C HIS A 329 11.03 -29.30 -37.60
N PRO A 330 11.31 -29.08 -38.89
CA PRO A 330 11.44 -27.74 -39.43
C PRO A 330 10.08 -27.23 -39.95
N GLY A 331 9.69 -26.03 -39.54
CA GLY A 331 8.92 -25.12 -40.39
C GLY A 331 7.58 -24.63 -39.85
N ARG A 332 7.40 -23.30 -40.03
CA ARG A 332 6.20 -22.45 -39.89
C ARG A 332 5.88 -21.88 -38.51
N HIS A 333 6.64 -20.85 -38.10
CA HIS A 333 6.14 -19.81 -37.18
C HIS A 333 6.60 -18.44 -37.67
N HIS A 334 5.75 -17.72 -38.42
CA HIS A 334 5.98 -16.31 -38.73
C HIS A 334 4.70 -15.44 -38.71
N GLU A 335 3.56 -15.94 -38.22
CA GLU A 335 2.33 -15.13 -38.10
C GLU A 335 1.89 -14.86 -36.65
N GLU A 336 2.49 -15.50 -35.64
CA GLU A 336 2.09 -15.34 -34.23
C GLU A 336 2.80 -14.18 -33.50
N HIS A 337 3.90 -13.64 -34.05
CA HIS A 337 4.68 -12.57 -33.39
C HIS A 337 4.09 -11.16 -33.57
N THR A 338 3.13 -10.97 -34.47
CA THR A 338 2.46 -9.68 -34.65
C THR A 338 1.39 -9.43 -33.58
N ALA A 339 0.75 -10.46 -33.04
CA ALA A 339 -0.31 -10.29 -32.04
C ALA A 339 0.24 -9.83 -30.68
N THR A 340 1.37 -10.40 -30.26
CA THR A 340 2.02 -10.07 -28.96
C THR A 340 2.59 -8.65 -28.91
N ILE A 341 3.08 -8.12 -30.04
CA ILE A 341 3.55 -6.73 -30.14
C ILE A 341 2.38 -5.73 -30.01
N TYR A 342 1.17 -6.09 -30.47
CA TYR A 342 -0.01 -5.23 -30.29
C TYR A 342 -0.52 -5.24 -28.85
N GLU A 343 -0.48 -6.38 -28.15
CA GLU A 343 -0.91 -6.49 -26.75
C GLU A 343 0.03 -5.74 -25.80
N GLN A 344 1.34 -5.76 -26.05
CA GLN A 344 2.32 -5.03 -25.26
C GLN A 344 2.20 -3.50 -25.40
N ASN A 345 1.88 -3.01 -26.61
CA ASN A 345 1.59 -1.59 -26.83
C ASN A 345 0.28 -1.12 -26.18
N ILE A 346 -0.69 -2.01 -25.96
CA ILE A 346 -1.95 -1.68 -25.28
C ILE A 346 -1.71 -1.54 -23.77
N ALA A 347 -0.92 -2.44 -23.16
CA ALA A 347 -0.59 -2.35 -21.74
C ALA A 347 0.21 -1.07 -21.40
N GLU A 348 1.19 -0.70 -22.23
CA GLU A 348 1.95 0.56 -22.06
C GLU A 348 1.06 1.81 -22.23
N ALA A 349 0.07 1.76 -23.14
CA ALA A 349 -0.89 2.84 -23.31
C ALA A 349 -1.83 2.95 -22.11
N GLU A 350 -2.25 1.84 -21.51
CA GLU A 350 -3.09 1.82 -20.30
C GLU A 350 -2.35 2.36 -19.07
N ASP A 351 -1.08 2.01 -18.88
CA ASP A 351 -0.26 2.54 -17.79
C ASP A 351 0.03 4.04 -17.95
N MET A 352 0.29 4.50 -19.17
CA MET A 352 0.46 5.94 -19.45
C MET A 352 -0.84 6.71 -19.22
N LEU A 353 -1.99 6.16 -19.64
CA LEU A 353 -3.31 6.75 -19.38
C LEU A 353 -3.62 6.79 -17.88
N MET A 354 -3.26 5.74 -17.13
CA MET A 354 -3.43 5.69 -15.68
C MET A 354 -2.59 6.75 -14.97
N LEU A 355 -1.33 6.95 -15.40
CA LEU A 355 -0.44 7.97 -14.85
C LEU A 355 -0.96 9.40 -15.13
N LEU A 356 -1.42 9.65 -16.36
CA LEU A 356 -2.05 10.92 -16.75
C LEU A 356 -3.34 11.18 -15.96
N GLU A 357 -4.18 10.18 -15.80
CA GLU A 357 -5.41 10.29 -15.01
C GLU A 357 -5.10 10.60 -13.54
N TRP A 358 -4.08 9.96 -12.97
CA TRP A 358 -3.62 10.23 -11.61
C TRP A 358 -3.08 11.66 -11.45
N GLN A 359 -2.27 12.14 -12.39
CA GLN A 359 -1.80 13.54 -12.38
C GLN A 359 -2.98 14.52 -12.45
N MET A 360 -3.96 14.27 -13.33
CA MET A 360 -5.16 15.09 -13.43
C MET A 360 -6.01 15.07 -12.16
N LYS A 361 -6.14 13.93 -11.50
CA LYS A 361 -6.87 13.83 -10.21
C LYS A 361 -6.14 14.59 -9.12
N THR A 362 -4.81 14.45 -9.04
CA THR A 362 -3.98 15.17 -8.06
C THR A 362 -4.07 16.68 -8.26
N GLN A 363 -4.00 17.14 -9.51
CA GLN A 363 -4.19 18.55 -9.85
C GLN A 363 -5.58 19.07 -9.46
N ARG A 364 -6.65 18.31 -9.75
CA ARG A 364 -8.02 18.68 -9.33
C ARG A 364 -8.15 18.76 -7.81
N VAL A 365 -7.54 17.83 -7.07
CA VAL A 365 -7.55 17.87 -5.60
C VAL A 365 -6.80 19.10 -5.08
N SER A 366 -5.67 19.48 -5.68
CA SER A 366 -4.96 20.71 -5.30
C SER A 366 -5.77 21.96 -5.60
N GLU A 367 -6.38 22.06 -6.79
CA GLU A 367 -7.21 23.21 -7.18
C GLU A 367 -8.43 23.35 -6.27
N TYR A 368 -9.09 22.24 -5.94
CA TYR A 368 -10.23 22.25 -5.02
C TYR A 368 -9.81 22.63 -3.60
N SER A 369 -8.64 22.16 -3.15
CA SER A 369 -8.10 22.53 -1.83
C SER A 369 -7.75 24.01 -1.75
N ASP A 370 -7.18 24.58 -2.82
CA ASP A 370 -6.89 26.01 -2.94
C ASP A 370 -8.17 26.84 -2.99
N TYR A 371 -9.20 26.38 -3.72
CA TYR A 371 -10.53 26.99 -3.73
C TYR A 371 -11.15 27.04 -2.34
N LEU A 372 -11.15 25.92 -1.59
CA LEU A 372 -11.68 25.88 -0.22
C LEU A 372 -10.90 26.82 0.71
N ARG A 373 -9.57 26.89 0.59
CA ARG A 373 -8.74 27.84 1.35
C ARG A 373 -9.08 29.29 1.00
N ALA A 374 -9.27 29.61 -0.27
CA ALA A 374 -9.66 30.95 -0.71
C ALA A 374 -11.05 31.34 -0.16
N HIS A 375 -12.02 30.41 -0.19
CA HIS A 375 -13.37 30.67 0.29
C HIS A 375 -13.41 30.85 1.82
N ALA A 376 -12.71 30.01 2.58
CA ALA A 376 -12.58 30.17 4.03
C ALA A 376 -11.90 31.50 4.40
N SER A 377 -10.92 31.94 3.59
CA SER A 377 -10.30 33.27 3.76
C SER A 377 -11.28 34.41 3.46
N GLN A 378 -12.18 34.24 2.51
CA GLN A 378 -13.18 35.25 2.18
C GLN A 378 -14.28 35.35 3.25
N ASP A 379 -14.75 34.20 3.76
CA ASP A 379 -15.74 34.14 4.84
C ASP A 379 -15.21 34.76 6.14
N SER A 380 -13.93 34.50 6.46
CA SER A 380 -13.28 35.13 7.62
C SER A 380 -13.11 36.65 7.43
N GLN A 381 -12.81 37.13 6.22
CA GLN A 381 -12.77 38.58 5.94
C GLN A 381 -14.15 39.22 6.07
N HIS A 382 -15.22 38.58 5.58
CA HIS A 382 -16.59 39.07 5.76
C HIS A 382 -17.02 39.09 7.23
N ALA A 383 -16.63 38.09 8.02
CA ALA A 383 -16.88 38.08 9.47
C ALA A 383 -16.19 39.26 10.18
N VAL A 384 -14.96 39.60 9.78
CA VAL A 384 -14.22 40.76 10.33
C VAL A 384 -14.83 42.09 9.89
N GLN A 385 -15.25 42.22 8.63
CA GLN A 385 -15.87 43.46 8.13
C GLN A 385 -17.27 43.71 8.70
N SER A 386 -18.07 42.66 8.89
CA SER A 386 -19.39 42.76 9.53
C SER A 386 -19.31 43.12 11.02
N SER A 387 -18.26 42.67 11.72
CA SER A 387 -18.01 43.09 13.10
C SER A 387 -17.44 44.51 13.21
N GLN A 388 -16.74 45.02 12.20
CA GLN A 388 -16.29 46.43 12.18
C GLN A 388 -17.42 47.43 11.87
N SER A 389 -18.33 47.08 10.96
CA SER A 389 -19.48 47.92 10.59
C SER A 389 -20.55 48.00 11.69
N SER A 390 -20.63 47.01 12.57
CA SER A 390 -21.51 47.02 13.75
C SER A 390 -21.03 47.96 14.87
N VAL A 391 -19.76 48.35 14.91
CA VAL A 391 -19.20 49.16 16.02
C VAL A 391 -19.32 50.66 15.77
N THR A 392 -19.44 51.09 14.51
CA THR A 392 -19.48 52.52 14.17
C THR A 392 -20.87 53.16 14.24
N ASP A 393 -21.96 52.39 14.32
CA ASP A 393 -23.33 52.93 14.26
C ASP A 393 -24.09 52.97 15.61
N SER A 394 -23.42 52.62 16.72
CA SER A 394 -24.07 52.53 18.05
C SER A 394 -23.56 53.52 19.11
N PHE A 395 -22.82 54.55 18.72
CA PHE A 395 -22.23 55.50 19.68
C PHE A 395 -22.87 56.88 19.70
N VAL A 396 -24.20 57.01 19.58
CA VAL A 396 -24.93 58.16 20.15
C VAL A 396 -26.36 57.75 20.53
N GLY A 397 -26.54 57.25 21.76
CA GLY A 397 -27.87 57.01 22.33
C GLY A 397 -27.79 56.94 23.86
N PRO A 398 -28.56 57.78 24.60
CA PRO A 398 -28.46 57.85 26.05
C PRO A 398 -29.03 56.59 26.71
N PHE A 399 -28.28 56.08 27.68
CA PHE A 399 -28.60 54.92 28.51
C PHE A 399 -30.02 54.98 29.08
N SER A 400 -30.85 54.01 28.67
CA SER A 400 -32.06 53.64 29.39
C SER A 400 -32.00 52.15 29.73
N SER A 401 -31.94 51.87 31.02
CA SER A 401 -31.78 50.56 31.62
C SER A 401 -33.13 49.84 31.68
N THR A 402 -33.41 48.96 30.73
CA THR A 402 -34.43 47.91 30.87
C THR A 402 -33.99 46.66 30.13
N LEU A 403 -33.75 45.59 30.89
CA LEU A 403 -33.57 44.23 30.40
C LEU A 403 -34.80 43.78 29.58
N PRO A 404 -34.59 43.08 28.45
CA PRO A 404 -35.53 42.03 28.09
C PRO A 404 -34.83 40.68 27.90
N ARG A 405 -35.45 39.76 28.61
CA ARG A 405 -35.50 38.31 28.48
C ARG A 405 -35.94 37.88 27.08
N GLY A 406 -35.19 36.94 26.49
CA GLY A 406 -35.69 35.95 25.53
C GLY A 406 -35.67 36.35 24.05
N GLY A 407 -35.11 35.49 23.19
CA GLY A 407 -35.28 35.63 21.75
C GLY A 407 -34.41 34.72 20.88
N ASN A 408 -35.02 33.60 20.46
CA ASN A 408 -34.88 32.93 19.18
C ASN A 408 -33.50 32.46 18.68
N GLY A 409 -33.33 31.13 18.73
CA GLY A 409 -32.41 30.42 17.86
C GLY A 409 -32.80 30.63 16.40
N GLY A 410 -31.92 31.28 15.65
CA GLY A 410 -31.99 31.37 14.20
C GLY A 410 -31.76 30.00 13.58
N VAL A 411 -32.77 29.49 12.90
CA VAL A 411 -32.66 28.34 12.02
C VAL A 411 -31.81 28.77 10.83
N PHE A 412 -30.61 28.20 10.72
CA PHE A 412 -29.78 28.32 9.52
C PHE A 412 -30.46 27.54 8.39
N HIS A 413 -31.05 28.26 7.45
CA HIS A 413 -31.43 27.69 6.16
C HIS A 413 -30.15 27.46 5.35
N HIS A 414 -29.72 26.20 5.29
CA HIS A 414 -28.79 25.78 4.25
C HIS A 414 -29.51 25.85 2.90
N PRO A 415 -28.97 26.56 1.89
CA PRO A 415 -29.49 26.45 0.54
C PRO A 415 -29.24 25.04 0.03
N ASP A 416 -30.30 24.40 -0.48
CA ASP A 416 -30.22 23.12 -1.20
C ASP A 416 -29.24 23.29 -2.38
N MET A 417 -28.01 22.82 -2.17
CA MET A 417 -26.99 22.72 -3.22
C MET A 417 -27.21 21.40 -3.96
N ASP A 418 -27.46 21.49 -5.25
CA ASP A 418 -27.57 20.35 -6.15
C ASP A 418 -26.17 19.77 -6.44
N TYR A 419 -25.82 18.72 -5.71
CA TYR A 419 -24.53 18.01 -5.85
C TYR A 419 -24.51 17.04 -7.05
N SER A 420 -25.60 16.93 -7.82
CA SER A 420 -25.69 15.98 -8.93
C SER A 420 -24.67 16.23 -10.05
N GLN A 421 -24.16 17.46 -10.17
CA GLN A 421 -23.15 17.81 -11.19
C GLN A 421 -21.70 17.45 -10.83
N TYR A 422 -21.41 17.03 -9.59
CA TYR A 422 -20.03 16.73 -9.14
C TYR A 422 -19.81 15.25 -8.81
N MET A 423 -20.80 14.39 -9.09
CA MET A 423 -20.81 12.97 -8.72
C MET A 423 -21.12 12.05 -9.91
N GLU A 424 -20.69 12.41 -11.13
CA GLU A 424 -20.63 11.42 -12.23
C GLU A 424 -19.26 10.73 -12.19
N PHE A 425 -19.28 9.46 -11.80
CA PHE A 425 -18.15 8.52 -11.75
C PHE A 425 -17.93 7.83 -13.09
#